data_AF-A0A4R5PX51-F1
#
_entry.id   AF-A0A4R5PX51-F1
#
_cell.length_a   1.000
_cell.length_b   1.000
_cell.length_c   1.000
_cell.angle_alpha   90.00
_cell.angle_beta   90.00
_cell.angle_gamma   90.00
#
_symmetry.space_group_name_H-M   'P 1'
#
loop_
_entity.id
_entity.type
_entity.pdbx_description
1 polymer ?
#
loop_
_entity_poly.entity_id
_entity_poly.type
_entity_poly.pdbx_seq_one_letter_code
_entity_poly.pdbx_strand_id
1 'polypeptide(L)'
;ALRPDRHPEAARAARDALLARRAAGVPGIGPGDLTAAAPVPLARLPMPRLAPHLARELARGAEGTRIASTLDLPLQRAAETVAAAALRDLPDRASLALVVAELRGREVRALVGGEYGAEGRAGALDLTRAVRSPGSALKPALYALAFEAGLATPETLLADLPRRFGAYAPENIDRGFAGRITVADALRQSLNLPAVALLAELGPIRFAGALKLAGAPARLPAGADPSLPLALGGMGTTLREMAALYAALGDGGVGAALRLTPGPAGARRQAF
;
A
#
# COMPACT_ATOMS: atom_id res chain seq x y z
N ALA A 1 33.21 19.95 18.48
CA ALA A 1 32.21 18.86 18.37
C ALA A 1 31.46 18.75 19.70
N LEU A 2 30.17 19.11 19.74
CA LEU A 2 29.37 19.19 20.99
C LEU A 2 28.13 18.28 20.96
N ARG A 3 28.13 17.27 20.08
CA ARG A 3 27.02 16.31 20.00
C ARG A 3 26.94 15.49 21.29
N PRO A 4 25.88 15.60 22.10
CA PRO A 4 25.81 14.94 23.41
C PRO A 4 25.91 13.41 23.35
N ASP A 5 25.36 12.81 22.29
CA ASP A 5 25.36 11.37 22.05
C ASP A 5 26.74 10.80 21.63
N ARG A 6 27.68 11.68 21.24
CA ARG A 6 29.03 11.29 20.79
C ARG A 6 30.14 11.85 21.70
N HIS A 7 29.89 12.97 22.36
CA HIS A 7 30.86 13.71 23.18
C HIS A 7 30.18 14.23 24.46
N PRO A 8 29.73 13.33 25.34
CA PRO A 8 28.90 13.69 26.50
C PRO A 8 29.61 14.67 27.44
N GLU A 9 30.90 14.46 27.71
CA GLU A 9 31.70 15.34 28.59
C GLU A 9 31.90 16.73 27.99
N ALA A 10 32.22 16.82 26.69
CA ALA A 10 32.39 18.10 26.02
C ALA A 10 31.06 18.87 25.92
N ALA A 11 29.95 18.18 25.67
CA ALA A 11 28.61 18.76 25.67
C ALA A 11 28.19 19.25 27.07
N ARG A 12 28.53 18.47 28.12
CA ARG A 12 28.33 18.83 29.52
C ARG A 12 29.10 20.09 29.90
N ALA A 13 30.41 20.11 29.63
CA ALA A 13 31.26 21.27 29.91
C ALA A 13 30.78 22.54 29.17
N ALA A 14 30.38 22.41 27.90
CA ALA A 14 29.86 23.53 27.13
C ALA A 14 28.52 24.05 27.67
N ARG A 15 27.60 23.16 28.07
CA ARG A 15 26.34 23.53 28.75
C ARG A 15 26.64 24.25 30.06
N ASP A 16 27.52 23.70 30.90
CA ASP A 16 27.80 24.24 32.23
C ASP A 16 28.44 25.63 32.14
N ALA A 17 29.36 25.83 31.20
CA ALA A 17 29.93 27.14 30.92
C ALA A 17 28.86 28.15 30.45
N LEU A 18 27.88 27.74 29.65
CA LEU A 18 26.78 28.60 29.22
C LEU A 18 25.85 28.96 30.39
N LEU A 19 25.47 27.98 31.20
CA LEU A 19 24.57 28.18 32.35
C LEU A 19 25.21 29.07 33.41
N ALA A 20 26.51 28.88 33.70
CA ALA A 20 27.25 29.75 34.62
C ALA A 20 27.26 31.22 34.15
N ARG A 21 27.44 31.47 32.84
CA ARG A 21 27.38 32.83 32.27
C ARG A 21 25.98 33.44 32.35
N ARG A 22 24.93 32.64 32.25
CA ARG A 22 23.52 33.11 32.33
C ARG A 22 23.10 33.38 33.78
N ALA A 23 23.52 32.56 34.73
CA ALA A 23 23.24 32.74 36.16
C ALA A 23 23.72 34.09 36.69
N ALA A 24 24.89 34.56 36.24
CA ALA A 24 25.45 35.86 36.64
C ALA A 24 24.53 37.07 36.32
N GLY A 25 23.57 36.92 35.41
CA GLY A 25 22.60 37.96 35.05
C GLY A 25 21.22 37.83 35.71
N VAL A 26 20.99 36.83 36.57
CA VAL A 26 19.68 36.57 37.19
C VAL A 26 19.79 36.60 38.72
N PRO A 27 19.18 37.59 39.40
CA PRO A 27 19.20 37.68 40.86
C PRO A 27 18.59 36.43 41.52
N GLY A 28 19.27 35.89 42.52
CA GLY A 28 18.78 34.75 43.31
C GLY A 28 18.96 33.37 42.68
N ILE A 29 19.62 33.26 41.52
CA ILE A 29 19.95 31.98 40.89
C ILE A 29 21.47 31.78 40.86
N GLY A 30 21.96 30.77 41.57
CA GLY A 30 23.36 30.38 41.54
C GLY A 30 23.70 29.52 40.30
N PRO A 31 24.99 29.45 39.90
CA PRO A 31 25.44 28.57 38.82
C PRO A 31 25.12 27.07 39.06
N GLY A 32 25.08 26.65 40.33
CA GLY A 32 24.73 25.28 40.74
C GLY A 32 23.25 24.95 40.54
N ASP A 33 22.37 25.93 40.71
CA ASP A 33 20.92 25.73 40.63
C ASP A 33 20.47 25.41 39.19
N LEU A 34 21.11 26.04 38.20
CA LEU A 34 20.82 25.81 36.78
C LEU A 34 21.40 24.50 36.24
N THR A 35 22.58 24.10 36.73
CA THR A 35 23.26 22.88 36.27
C THR A 35 22.59 21.61 36.82
N ALA A 36 22.01 21.68 38.01
CA ALA A 36 21.20 20.61 38.60
C ALA A 36 19.85 20.40 37.89
N ALA A 37 19.27 21.46 37.30
CA ALA A 37 17.92 21.42 36.73
C ALA A 37 17.81 20.75 35.34
N ALA A 38 18.90 20.62 34.58
CA ALA A 38 18.84 20.17 33.18
C ALA A 38 19.98 19.22 32.81
N PRO A 39 19.83 17.88 32.96
CA PRO A 39 20.86 16.92 32.54
C PRO A 39 21.11 16.99 31.03
N VAL A 40 22.36 16.84 30.60
CA VAL A 40 22.69 16.67 29.17
C VAL A 40 22.19 15.29 28.72
N PRO A 41 21.35 15.22 27.65
CA PRO A 41 20.91 13.94 27.12
C PRO A 41 22.13 13.12 26.66
N LEU A 42 22.29 11.92 27.21
CA LEU A 42 23.41 11.03 26.86
C LEU A 42 23.13 10.21 25.59
N ALA A 43 21.88 10.21 25.13
CA ALA A 43 21.44 9.49 23.95
C ALA A 43 20.54 10.38 23.09
N ARG A 44 20.59 10.16 21.78
CA ARG A 44 19.60 10.73 20.87
C ARG A 44 18.28 10.02 21.10
N LEU A 45 17.26 10.77 21.54
CA LEU A 45 15.91 10.23 21.59
C LEU A 45 15.46 9.86 20.17
N PRO A 46 14.92 8.66 19.95
CA PRO A 46 14.41 8.29 18.63
C PRO A 46 13.27 9.24 18.28
N MET A 47 13.36 9.89 17.12
CA MET A 47 12.19 10.58 16.59
C MET A 47 11.15 9.51 16.21
N PRO A 48 9.86 9.74 16.50
CA PRO A 48 8.80 8.86 16.02
C PRO A 48 8.93 8.69 14.49
N ARG A 49 9.09 7.45 14.03
CA ARG A 49 9.25 7.11 12.60
C ARG A 49 7.99 6.44 12.08
N LEU A 50 6.87 7.13 12.15
CA LEU A 50 5.62 6.64 11.56
C LEU A 50 5.63 6.89 10.05
N ALA A 51 5.13 5.91 9.28
CA ALA A 51 5.07 5.94 7.82
C ALA A 51 6.35 6.46 7.13
N PRO A 52 7.55 5.95 7.47
CA PRO A 52 8.82 6.55 7.05
C PRO A 52 9.00 6.55 5.52
N HIS A 53 8.47 5.55 4.82
CA HIS A 53 8.46 5.52 3.36
C HIS A 53 7.62 6.65 2.76
N LEU A 54 6.40 6.88 3.28
CA LEU A 54 5.54 7.96 2.81
C LEU A 54 6.11 9.34 3.19
N ALA A 55 6.62 9.48 4.41
CA ALA A 55 7.27 10.71 4.85
C ALA A 55 8.44 11.09 3.92
N ARG A 56 9.29 10.11 3.55
CA ARG A 56 10.36 10.31 2.58
C ARG A 56 9.84 10.62 1.18
N GLU A 57 8.75 9.99 0.76
CA GLU A 57 8.11 10.29 -0.54
C GLU A 57 7.63 11.74 -0.60
N LEU A 58 6.87 12.19 0.40
CA LEU A 58 6.31 13.54 0.43
C LEU A 58 7.39 14.62 0.61
N ALA A 59 8.44 14.35 1.38
CA ALA A 59 9.52 15.31 1.60
C ALA A 59 10.42 15.53 0.36
N ARG A 60 10.38 14.67 -0.66
CA ARG A 60 11.21 14.82 -1.87
C ARG A 60 10.82 16.11 -2.61
N GLY A 61 11.76 17.04 -2.71
CA GLY A 61 11.59 18.30 -3.43
C GLY A 61 10.79 19.38 -2.68
N ALA A 62 10.51 19.18 -1.40
CA ALA A 62 9.72 20.09 -0.56
C ALA A 62 10.48 20.46 0.72
N GLU A 63 11.66 21.06 0.56
CA GLU A 63 12.51 21.48 1.68
C GLU A 63 11.86 22.64 2.46
N GLY A 64 11.97 22.61 3.78
CA GLY A 64 11.50 23.69 4.66
C GLY A 64 9.98 23.91 4.72
N THR A 65 9.18 23.08 4.04
CA THR A 65 7.72 23.26 3.97
C THR A 65 6.99 22.23 4.83
N ARG A 66 5.94 22.67 5.54
CA ARG A 66 5.05 21.75 6.27
C ARG A 66 4.08 21.09 5.28
N ILE A 67 4.12 19.77 5.17
CA ILE A 67 3.25 18.98 4.30
C ILE A 67 2.22 18.25 5.17
N ALA A 68 0.94 18.52 4.94
CA ALA A 68 -0.13 17.73 5.53
C ALA A 68 -0.36 16.46 4.69
N SER A 69 -0.33 15.29 5.32
CA SER A 69 -0.78 14.03 4.71
C SER A 69 -2.23 13.73 5.07
N THR A 70 -2.82 12.74 4.42
CA THR A 70 -4.16 12.19 4.75
C THR A 70 -4.13 11.13 5.85
N LEU A 71 -2.95 10.83 6.41
CA LEU A 71 -2.82 9.76 7.40
C LEU A 71 -3.58 10.10 8.68
N ASP A 72 -4.34 9.12 9.15
CA ASP A 72 -4.92 9.13 10.48
C ASP A 72 -3.92 8.55 11.48
N LEU A 73 -3.50 9.35 12.45
CA LEU A 73 -2.42 8.98 13.36
C LEU A 73 -2.75 7.72 14.22
N PRO A 74 -3.92 7.62 14.87
CA PRO A 74 -4.33 6.39 15.57
C PRO A 74 -4.31 5.17 14.65
N LEU A 75 -4.91 5.26 13.46
CA LEU A 75 -4.98 4.15 12.52
C LEU A 75 -3.60 3.76 11.98
N GLN A 76 -2.72 4.73 11.70
CA GLN A 76 -1.35 4.48 11.26
C GLN A 76 -0.57 3.68 12.31
N ARG A 77 -0.68 4.04 13.60
CA ARG A 77 -0.04 3.29 14.69
C ARG A 77 -0.58 1.87 14.80
N ALA A 78 -1.90 1.71 14.68
CA ALA A 78 -2.54 0.40 14.69
C ALA A 78 -2.07 -0.47 13.52
N ALA A 79 -2.00 0.10 12.30
CA ALA A 79 -1.53 -0.57 11.10
C ALA A 79 -0.07 -1.01 11.22
N GLU A 80 0.82 -0.17 11.74
CA GLU A 80 2.23 -0.54 11.99
C GLU A 80 2.35 -1.64 13.05
N THR A 81 1.52 -1.59 14.09
CA THR A 81 1.49 -2.64 15.13
C THR A 81 1.07 -3.99 14.57
N VAL A 82 0.00 -4.02 13.76
CA VAL A 82 -0.48 -5.24 13.09
C VAL A 82 0.55 -5.76 12.08
N ALA A 83 1.16 -4.88 11.30
CA ALA A 83 2.20 -5.26 10.34
C ALA A 83 3.43 -5.86 11.04
N ALA A 84 3.91 -5.23 12.13
CA ALA A 84 5.01 -5.74 12.92
C ALA A 84 4.68 -7.07 13.60
N ALA A 85 3.42 -7.28 14.02
CA ALA A 85 2.97 -8.55 14.55
C ALA A 85 2.99 -9.66 13.51
N ALA A 86 2.40 -9.41 12.34
CA ALA A 86 2.36 -10.38 11.24
C ALA A 86 3.77 -10.77 10.74
N LEU A 87 4.72 -9.83 10.71
CA LEU A 87 6.09 -10.11 10.29
C LEU A 87 6.85 -11.09 11.20
N ARG A 88 6.47 -11.21 12.49
CA ARG A 88 7.10 -12.18 13.40
C ARG A 88 6.78 -13.62 13.06
N ASP A 89 5.61 -13.86 12.47
CA ASP A 89 5.15 -15.19 12.10
C ASP A 89 5.60 -15.58 10.67
N LEU A 90 6.25 -14.65 9.95
CA LEU A 90 6.74 -14.85 8.60
C LEU A 90 8.24 -15.14 8.58
N PRO A 91 8.74 -15.90 7.57
CA PRO A 91 10.17 -16.14 7.40
C PRO A 91 11.00 -14.86 7.42
N ASP A 92 12.27 -14.96 7.82
CA ASP A 92 13.17 -13.80 8.02
C ASP A 92 13.33 -12.87 6.81
N ARG A 93 13.15 -13.41 5.60
CA ARG A 93 13.25 -12.65 4.35
C ARG A 93 11.91 -12.17 3.80
N ALA A 94 10.81 -12.48 4.47
CA ALA A 94 9.50 -12.04 4.06
C ALA A 94 9.33 -10.55 4.36
N SER A 95 8.64 -9.87 3.46
CA SER A 95 8.26 -8.47 3.64
C SER A 95 6.75 -8.32 3.54
N LEU A 96 6.23 -7.25 4.14
CA LEU A 96 4.79 -6.97 4.17
C LEU A 96 4.55 -5.50 3.86
N ALA A 97 3.46 -5.22 3.17
CA ALA A 97 2.96 -3.87 2.94
C ALA A 97 1.47 -3.81 3.28
N LEU A 98 1.00 -2.64 3.72
CA LEU A 98 -0.39 -2.43 4.08
C LEU A 98 -0.84 -1.04 3.64
N VAL A 99 -2.03 -0.94 3.07
CA VAL A 99 -2.69 0.33 2.72
C VAL A 99 -4.12 0.28 3.24
N VAL A 100 -4.52 1.30 3.98
CA VAL A 100 -5.93 1.56 4.32
C VAL A 100 -6.34 2.84 3.61
N ALA A 101 -7.37 2.76 2.78
CA ALA A 101 -7.90 3.89 2.04
C ALA A 101 -9.40 4.01 2.25
N GLU A 102 -9.89 5.24 2.24
CA GLU A 102 -11.33 5.48 2.13
C GLU A 102 -11.85 5.05 0.78
N LEU A 103 -13.11 4.60 0.76
CA LEU A 103 -13.85 4.39 -0.48
C LEU A 103 -14.05 5.75 -1.15
N ARG A 104 -15.16 6.45 -0.92
CA ARG A 104 -15.51 7.70 -1.64
C ARG A 104 -14.40 8.74 -1.73
N GLY A 105 -13.69 8.96 -0.62
CA GLY A 105 -12.63 9.95 -0.52
C GLY A 105 -11.34 9.56 -1.23
N ARG A 106 -11.05 8.27 -1.44
CA ARG A 106 -9.74 7.77 -1.90
C ARG A 106 -8.55 8.24 -1.06
N GLU A 107 -8.78 8.78 0.12
CA GLU A 107 -7.72 9.22 1.01
C GLU A 107 -7.07 8.02 1.67
N VAL A 108 -5.75 7.95 1.62
CA VAL A 108 -4.99 6.92 2.33
C VAL A 108 -4.91 7.35 3.79
N ARG A 109 -5.54 6.56 4.66
CA ARG A 109 -5.62 6.81 6.10
C ARG A 109 -4.52 6.09 6.87
N ALA A 110 -3.98 5.00 6.34
CA ALA A 110 -2.77 4.35 6.85
C ALA A 110 -1.95 3.72 5.73
N LEU A 111 -0.62 3.77 5.85
CA LEU A 111 0.32 3.21 4.87
C LEU A 111 1.56 2.63 5.56
N VAL A 112 1.79 1.34 5.37
CA VAL A 112 3.01 0.63 5.79
C VAL A 112 3.72 0.15 4.54
N GLY A 113 4.89 0.74 4.25
CA GLY A 113 5.71 0.45 3.07
C GLY A 113 6.57 -0.79 3.18
N GLY A 114 6.68 -1.38 4.36
CA GLY A 114 7.67 -2.40 4.71
C GLY A 114 8.30 -2.10 6.07
N GLU A 115 9.09 -3.02 6.58
CA GLU A 115 9.85 -2.82 7.82
C GLU A 115 11.05 -1.90 7.54
N TYR A 116 10.89 -0.61 7.82
CA TYR A 116 11.85 0.42 7.42
C TYR A 116 13.24 0.20 8.04
N GLY A 117 14.26 0.12 7.19
CA GLY A 117 15.65 -0.09 7.60
C GLY A 117 16.04 -1.55 7.84
N ALA A 118 15.10 -2.51 7.78
CA ALA A 118 15.43 -3.93 7.83
C ALA A 118 15.94 -4.43 6.48
N GLU A 119 17.26 -4.40 6.25
CA GLU A 119 17.88 -4.81 4.98
C GLU A 119 17.48 -6.23 4.55
N GLY A 120 17.45 -7.18 5.50
CA GLY A 120 17.05 -8.57 5.24
C GLY A 120 15.60 -8.73 4.76
N ARG A 121 14.75 -7.72 4.95
CA ARG A 121 13.34 -7.69 4.55
C ARG A 121 13.05 -6.58 3.53
N ALA A 122 14.07 -6.16 2.76
CA ALA A 122 13.96 -5.11 1.75
C ALA A 122 13.45 -3.76 2.30
N GLY A 123 13.79 -3.43 3.55
CA GLY A 123 13.26 -2.28 4.28
C GLY A 123 13.53 -0.90 3.69
N ALA A 124 14.44 -0.79 2.72
CA ALA A 124 14.69 0.43 1.97
C ALA A 124 13.61 0.70 0.88
N LEU A 125 12.90 -0.34 0.44
CA LEU A 125 11.89 -0.26 -0.61
C LEU A 125 10.52 0.07 -0.02
N ASP A 126 9.78 0.95 -0.70
CA ASP A 126 8.35 1.10 -0.46
C ASP A 126 7.59 0.06 -1.29
N LEU A 127 7.21 -1.02 -0.62
CA LEU A 127 6.50 -2.14 -1.23
C LEU A 127 5.08 -1.78 -1.65
N THR A 128 4.50 -0.69 -1.16
CA THR A 128 3.18 -0.23 -1.64
C THR A 128 3.22 0.25 -3.08
N ARG A 129 4.42 0.63 -3.56
CA ARG A 129 4.71 1.06 -4.93
C ARG A 129 5.43 -0.01 -5.76
N ALA A 130 5.76 -1.15 -5.17
CA ALA A 130 6.41 -2.23 -5.89
C ALA A 130 5.42 -2.88 -6.86
N VAL A 131 5.85 -3.04 -8.12
CA VAL A 131 5.05 -3.72 -9.14
C VAL A 131 5.11 -5.23 -8.90
N ARG A 132 3.94 -5.86 -8.79
CA ARG A 132 3.75 -7.30 -8.59
C ARG A 132 2.55 -7.78 -9.41
N SER A 133 2.46 -9.09 -9.64
CA SER A 133 1.23 -9.70 -10.15
C SER A 133 0.15 -9.62 -9.05
N PRO A 134 -1.08 -9.19 -9.37
CA PRO A 134 -2.19 -9.23 -8.41
C PRO A 134 -2.75 -10.65 -8.20
N GLY A 135 -2.44 -11.60 -9.09
CA GLY A 135 -3.04 -12.92 -9.09
C GLY A 135 -4.57 -12.89 -9.07
N SER A 136 -5.17 -13.81 -8.33
CA SER A 136 -6.62 -13.93 -8.16
C SER A 136 -7.30 -12.73 -7.50
N ALA A 137 -6.55 -11.83 -6.85
CA ALA A 137 -7.13 -10.60 -6.27
C ALA A 137 -7.74 -9.67 -7.34
N LEU A 138 -7.45 -9.91 -8.62
CA LEU A 138 -8.04 -9.20 -9.76
C LEU A 138 -9.42 -9.71 -10.17
N LYS A 139 -9.79 -10.95 -9.80
CA LYS A 139 -11.05 -11.60 -10.25
C LYS A 139 -12.32 -10.81 -9.88
N PRO A 140 -12.46 -10.22 -8.68
CA PRO A 140 -13.66 -9.43 -8.37
C PRO A 140 -13.95 -8.32 -9.38
N ALA A 141 -12.91 -7.64 -9.89
CA ALA A 141 -13.07 -6.61 -10.92
C ALA A 141 -13.53 -7.18 -12.27
N LEU A 142 -13.01 -8.35 -12.65
CA LEU A 142 -13.44 -9.04 -13.86
C LEU A 142 -14.93 -9.42 -13.78
N TYR A 143 -15.35 -9.98 -12.65
CA TYR A 143 -16.73 -10.42 -12.45
C TYR A 143 -17.68 -9.23 -12.38
N ALA A 144 -17.29 -8.13 -11.71
CA ALA A 144 -18.05 -6.89 -11.69
C ALA A 144 -18.30 -6.35 -13.10
N LEU A 145 -17.26 -6.28 -13.93
CA LEU A 145 -17.39 -5.81 -15.32
C LEU A 145 -18.24 -6.75 -16.19
N ALA A 146 -18.16 -8.06 -15.95
CA ALA A 146 -19.01 -9.02 -16.65
C ALA A 146 -20.49 -8.88 -16.26
N PHE A 147 -20.77 -8.56 -14.99
CA PHE A 147 -22.13 -8.26 -14.52
C PHE A 147 -22.66 -6.96 -15.13
N GLU A 148 -21.86 -5.90 -15.15
CA GLU A 148 -22.21 -4.65 -15.84
C GLU A 148 -22.51 -4.89 -17.33
N ALA A 149 -21.71 -5.72 -17.98
CA ALA A 149 -21.90 -6.06 -19.39
C ALA A 149 -23.09 -7.00 -19.67
N GLY A 150 -23.80 -7.47 -18.63
CA GLY A 150 -24.92 -8.40 -18.76
C GLY A 150 -24.51 -9.81 -19.22
N LEU A 151 -23.23 -10.16 -19.11
CA LEU A 151 -22.70 -11.48 -19.52
C LEU A 151 -22.99 -12.56 -18.48
N ALA A 152 -23.16 -12.17 -17.22
CA ALA A 152 -23.37 -13.08 -16.12
C ALA A 152 -24.20 -12.43 -15.01
N THR A 153 -24.83 -13.28 -14.21
CA THR A 153 -25.36 -13.00 -12.87
C THR A 153 -24.74 -13.97 -11.88
N PRO A 154 -24.85 -13.75 -10.56
CA PRO A 154 -24.34 -14.70 -9.57
C PRO A 154 -24.82 -16.14 -9.77
N GLU A 155 -26.03 -16.34 -10.28
CA GLU A 155 -26.69 -17.64 -10.52
C GLU A 155 -26.38 -18.24 -11.91
N THR A 156 -25.76 -17.48 -12.80
CA THR A 156 -25.37 -17.97 -14.12
C THR A 156 -24.46 -19.19 -13.95
N LEU A 157 -24.72 -20.25 -14.73
CA LEU A 157 -23.93 -21.48 -14.67
C LEU A 157 -22.71 -21.38 -15.58
N LEU A 158 -21.53 -21.65 -15.04
CA LEU A 158 -20.27 -21.79 -15.76
C LEU A 158 -19.79 -23.25 -15.72
N ALA A 159 -19.06 -23.64 -16.75
CA ALA A 159 -18.39 -24.93 -16.80
C ALA A 159 -16.93 -24.77 -16.36
N ASP A 160 -16.58 -25.43 -15.26
CA ASP A 160 -15.20 -25.67 -14.82
C ASP A 160 -14.77 -27.07 -15.28
N LEU A 161 -14.45 -27.16 -16.57
CA LEU A 161 -14.02 -28.39 -17.26
C LEU A 161 -12.77 -28.09 -18.10
N PRO A 162 -11.89 -29.07 -18.35
CA PRO A 162 -10.69 -28.86 -19.17
C PRO A 162 -11.04 -28.17 -20.49
N ARG A 163 -10.50 -26.96 -20.70
CA ARG A 163 -10.78 -26.15 -21.88
C ARG A 163 -9.51 -25.47 -22.37
N ARG A 164 -9.33 -25.47 -23.69
CA ARG A 164 -8.28 -24.72 -24.37
C ARG A 164 -8.86 -23.48 -25.04
N PHE A 165 -8.08 -22.41 -25.03
CA PHE A 165 -8.35 -21.15 -25.71
C PHE A 165 -7.24 -20.93 -26.74
N GLY A 166 -7.39 -21.57 -27.91
CA GLY A 166 -6.30 -21.70 -28.87
C GLY A 166 -5.14 -22.51 -28.27
N ALA A 167 -3.94 -21.92 -28.24
CA ALA A 167 -2.75 -22.54 -27.63
C ALA A 167 -2.72 -22.46 -26.09
N TYR A 168 -3.59 -21.64 -25.48
CA TYR A 168 -3.59 -21.43 -24.03
C TYR A 168 -4.47 -22.46 -23.33
N ALA A 169 -3.91 -23.16 -22.34
CA ALA A 169 -4.59 -24.16 -21.52
C ALA A 169 -4.41 -23.80 -20.03
N PRO A 170 -5.31 -22.99 -19.43
CA PRO A 170 -5.24 -22.69 -18.01
C PRO A 170 -5.62 -23.92 -17.16
N GLU A 171 -5.05 -23.99 -15.96
CA GLU A 171 -5.40 -25.00 -14.95
C GLU A 171 -5.81 -24.31 -13.64
N ASN A 172 -6.68 -24.96 -12.86
CA ASN A 172 -6.95 -24.56 -11.49
C ASN A 172 -5.74 -24.87 -10.59
N ILE A 173 -5.61 -24.14 -9.48
CA ILE A 173 -4.47 -24.28 -8.56
C ILE A 173 -4.39 -25.70 -7.97
N ASP A 174 -5.54 -26.26 -7.62
CA ASP A 174 -5.71 -27.60 -7.07
C ASP A 174 -5.79 -28.71 -8.14
N ARG A 175 -5.74 -28.34 -9.44
CA ARG A 175 -5.87 -29.22 -10.61
C ARG A 175 -7.17 -30.04 -10.66
N GLY A 176 -8.15 -29.72 -9.81
CA GLY A 176 -9.48 -30.31 -9.83
C GLY A 176 -10.42 -29.58 -10.79
N PHE A 177 -11.56 -30.22 -11.07
CA PHE A 177 -12.65 -29.65 -11.86
C PHE A 177 -13.95 -29.75 -11.05
N ALA A 178 -14.62 -28.62 -10.86
CA ALA A 178 -15.88 -28.54 -10.14
C ALA A 178 -17.10 -28.87 -11.02
N GLY A 179 -16.91 -29.03 -12.33
CA GLY A 179 -17.99 -29.32 -13.27
C GLY A 179 -18.87 -28.09 -13.51
N ARG A 180 -20.19 -28.22 -13.40
CA ARG A 180 -21.12 -27.09 -13.55
C ARG A 180 -21.33 -26.42 -12.21
N ILE A 181 -21.00 -25.14 -12.13
CA ILE A 181 -21.09 -24.32 -10.92
C ILE A 181 -21.67 -22.94 -11.22
N THR A 182 -22.13 -22.26 -10.19
CA THR A 182 -22.57 -20.87 -10.31
C THR A 182 -21.37 -19.93 -10.45
N VAL A 183 -21.57 -18.76 -11.06
CA VAL A 183 -20.57 -17.68 -11.07
C VAL A 183 -20.18 -17.27 -9.65
N ALA A 184 -21.14 -17.20 -8.73
CA ALA A 184 -20.90 -16.90 -7.32
C ALA A 184 -19.92 -17.92 -6.70
N ASP A 185 -20.15 -19.22 -6.92
CA ASP A 185 -19.27 -20.27 -6.42
C ASP A 185 -17.90 -20.23 -7.10
N ALA A 186 -17.84 -19.96 -8.40
CA ALA A 186 -16.59 -19.83 -9.13
C ALA A 186 -15.70 -18.71 -8.56
N LEU A 187 -16.30 -17.56 -8.22
CA LEU A 187 -15.57 -16.45 -7.58
C LEU A 187 -15.17 -16.78 -6.15
N ARG A 188 -16.08 -17.36 -5.35
CA ARG A 188 -15.81 -17.76 -3.96
C ARG A 188 -14.66 -18.75 -3.85
N GLN A 189 -14.60 -19.71 -4.78
CA GLN A 189 -13.53 -20.70 -4.88
C GLN A 189 -12.32 -20.18 -5.66
N SER A 190 -12.42 -18.98 -6.25
CA SER A 190 -11.37 -18.36 -7.05
C SER A 190 -10.86 -19.31 -8.15
N LEU A 191 -11.76 -19.93 -8.91
CA LEU A 191 -11.40 -20.86 -9.98
C LEU A 191 -10.85 -20.14 -11.22
N ASN A 192 -9.89 -20.75 -11.90
CA ASN A 192 -9.16 -20.13 -12.99
C ASN A 192 -9.91 -20.26 -14.32
N LEU A 193 -10.41 -21.46 -14.64
CA LEU A 193 -11.07 -21.70 -15.92
C LEU A 193 -12.33 -20.87 -16.12
N PRO A 194 -13.26 -20.75 -15.13
CA PRO A 194 -14.41 -19.87 -15.25
C PRO A 194 -14.02 -18.40 -15.46
N ALA A 195 -13.00 -17.91 -14.75
CA ALA A 195 -12.51 -16.55 -14.91
C ALA A 195 -11.93 -16.30 -16.32
N VAL A 196 -11.15 -17.25 -16.86
CA VAL A 196 -10.61 -17.14 -18.22
C VAL A 196 -11.73 -17.20 -19.26
N ALA A 197 -12.72 -18.07 -19.08
CA ALA A 197 -13.88 -18.16 -19.97
C ALA A 197 -14.66 -16.83 -20.00
N LEU A 198 -14.90 -16.24 -18.83
CA LEU A 198 -15.61 -14.96 -18.71
C LEU A 198 -14.82 -13.82 -19.37
N LEU A 199 -13.50 -13.78 -19.20
CA LEU A 199 -12.66 -12.79 -19.88
C LEU A 199 -12.62 -12.99 -21.40
N ALA A 200 -12.69 -14.25 -21.87
CA ALA A 200 -12.74 -14.54 -23.30
C ALA A 200 -14.02 -13.99 -23.96
N GLU A 201 -15.15 -14.03 -23.25
CA GLU A 201 -16.41 -13.44 -23.70
C GLU A 201 -16.40 -11.91 -23.58
N LEU A 202 -15.87 -11.38 -22.48
CA LEU A 202 -15.81 -9.94 -22.21
C LEU A 202 -14.83 -9.17 -23.11
N GLY A 203 -13.70 -9.81 -23.45
CA GLY A 203 -12.61 -9.20 -24.20
C GLY A 203 -11.51 -8.60 -23.29
N PRO A 204 -10.25 -9.04 -23.42
CA PRO A 204 -9.13 -8.53 -22.62
C PRO A 204 -8.88 -7.03 -22.71
N ILE A 205 -9.10 -6.44 -23.90
CA ILE A 205 -8.90 -5.00 -24.14
C ILE A 205 -9.90 -4.18 -23.33
N ARG A 206 -11.17 -4.60 -23.31
CA ARG A 206 -12.23 -3.93 -22.54
C ARG A 206 -11.91 -3.98 -21.04
N PHE A 207 -11.47 -5.15 -20.56
CA PHE A 207 -11.10 -5.30 -19.15
C PHE A 207 -9.90 -4.41 -18.77
N ALA A 208 -8.84 -4.38 -19.58
CA ALA A 208 -7.70 -3.49 -19.35
C ALA A 208 -8.10 -2.00 -19.35
N GLY A 209 -9.06 -1.61 -20.20
CA GLY A 209 -9.65 -0.27 -20.22
C GLY A 209 -10.36 0.07 -18.91
N ALA A 210 -11.21 -0.82 -18.40
CA ALA A 210 -11.90 -0.65 -17.12
C ALA A 210 -10.92 -0.53 -15.95
N LEU A 211 -9.87 -1.37 -15.90
CA LEU A 211 -8.83 -1.28 -14.87
C LEU A 211 -8.13 0.08 -14.88
N LYS A 212 -7.84 0.63 -16.06
CA LYS A 212 -7.29 1.99 -16.20
C LYS A 212 -8.25 3.05 -15.66
N LEU A 213 -9.55 2.94 -15.94
CA LEU A 213 -10.57 3.87 -15.43
C LEU A 213 -10.73 3.75 -13.90
N ALA A 214 -10.60 2.54 -13.35
CA ALA A 214 -10.62 2.26 -11.92
C ALA A 214 -9.40 2.83 -11.15
N GLY A 215 -8.38 3.31 -11.86
CA GLY A 215 -7.14 3.82 -11.25
C GLY A 215 -6.06 2.74 -11.04
N ALA A 216 -6.21 1.57 -11.67
CA ALA A 216 -5.29 0.45 -11.59
C ALA A 216 -4.83 -0.03 -13.00
N PRO A 217 -4.15 0.83 -13.78
CA PRO A 217 -3.78 0.50 -15.16
C PRO A 217 -2.87 -0.75 -15.22
N ALA A 218 -3.20 -1.67 -16.11
CA ALA A 218 -2.41 -2.87 -16.33
C ALA A 218 -1.01 -2.53 -16.87
N ARG A 219 0.04 -2.98 -16.19
CA ARG A 219 1.42 -2.92 -16.69
C ARG A 219 1.75 -4.22 -17.40
N LEU A 220 1.87 -4.17 -18.71
CA LEU A 220 2.22 -5.32 -19.55
C LEU A 220 3.67 -5.20 -20.05
N PRO A 221 4.30 -6.31 -20.46
CA PRO A 221 5.57 -6.26 -21.16
C PRO A 221 5.52 -5.34 -22.39
N ALA A 222 6.65 -4.75 -22.77
CA ALA A 222 6.72 -3.86 -23.92
C ALA A 222 6.26 -4.58 -25.20
N GLY A 223 5.33 -3.97 -25.94
CA GLY A 223 4.77 -4.54 -27.16
C GLY A 223 3.74 -5.67 -26.94
N ALA A 224 3.37 -5.99 -25.70
CA ALA A 224 2.34 -6.97 -25.42
C ALA A 224 0.95 -6.33 -25.31
N ASP A 225 -0.03 -6.93 -25.99
CA ASP A 225 -1.43 -6.57 -25.87
C ASP A 225 -2.12 -7.30 -24.70
N PRO A 226 -3.19 -6.72 -24.12
CA PRO A 226 -4.04 -7.43 -23.17
C PRO A 226 -4.55 -8.76 -23.75
N SER A 227 -4.41 -9.84 -22.99
CA SER A 227 -4.80 -11.19 -23.41
C SER A 227 -5.37 -12.00 -22.24
N LEU A 228 -5.82 -13.24 -22.49
CA LEU A 228 -6.51 -14.08 -21.50
C LEU A 228 -5.77 -14.32 -20.17
N PRO A 229 -4.42 -14.39 -20.11
CA PRO A 229 -3.70 -14.47 -18.83
C PRO A 229 -4.01 -13.32 -17.86
N LEU A 230 -4.53 -12.19 -18.36
CA LEU A 230 -4.99 -11.08 -17.54
C LEU A 230 -6.04 -11.51 -16.52
N ALA A 231 -6.91 -12.49 -16.83
CA ALA A 231 -7.92 -13.02 -15.89
C ALA A 231 -7.30 -13.61 -14.61
N LEU A 232 -6.05 -14.05 -14.70
CA LEU A 232 -5.31 -14.67 -13.61
C LEU A 232 -4.24 -13.73 -13.02
N GLY A 233 -4.30 -12.43 -13.36
CA GLY A 233 -3.32 -11.45 -12.92
C GLY A 233 -2.02 -11.47 -13.72
N GLY A 234 -2.05 -11.84 -15.01
CA GLY A 234 -0.94 -11.72 -15.96
C GLY A 234 -0.54 -10.28 -16.31
N MET A 235 -0.55 -9.38 -15.33
CA MET A 235 -0.18 -7.97 -15.41
C MET A 235 0.57 -7.54 -14.16
N GLY A 236 1.36 -6.48 -14.25
CA GLY A 236 1.92 -5.80 -13.10
C GLY A 236 0.97 -4.72 -12.56
N THR A 237 0.88 -4.62 -11.24
CA THR A 237 0.19 -3.55 -10.50
C THR A 237 0.88 -3.29 -9.17
N THR A 238 0.58 -2.16 -8.55
CA THR A 238 1.04 -1.81 -7.20
C THR A 238 -0.07 -2.03 -6.17
N LEU A 239 0.30 -2.14 -4.88
CA LEU A 239 -0.70 -2.26 -3.82
C LEU A 239 -1.60 -1.02 -3.74
N ARG A 240 -1.06 0.18 -4.03
CA ARG A 240 -1.85 1.41 -4.09
C ARG A 240 -2.90 1.37 -5.21
N GLU A 241 -2.52 0.88 -6.39
CA GLU A 241 -3.44 0.67 -7.52
C GLU A 241 -4.49 -0.39 -7.18
N MET A 242 -4.12 -1.50 -6.53
CA MET A 242 -5.09 -2.49 -6.06
C MET A 242 -6.06 -1.94 -5.01
N ALA A 243 -5.58 -1.13 -4.06
CA ALA A 243 -6.45 -0.46 -3.10
C ALA A 243 -7.41 0.52 -3.80
N ALA A 244 -6.97 1.25 -4.84
CA ALA A 244 -7.85 2.08 -5.65
C ALA A 244 -8.94 1.27 -6.37
N LEU A 245 -8.56 0.11 -6.95
CA LEU A 245 -9.49 -0.80 -7.62
C LEU A 245 -10.59 -1.30 -6.67
N TYR A 246 -10.22 -1.77 -5.47
CA TYR A 246 -11.19 -2.21 -4.47
C TYR A 246 -12.02 -1.05 -3.90
N ALA A 247 -11.43 0.14 -3.80
CA ALA A 247 -12.17 1.34 -3.43
C ALA A 247 -13.24 1.70 -4.49
N ALA A 248 -12.94 1.51 -5.78
CA ALA A 248 -13.90 1.69 -6.86
C ALA A 248 -15.04 0.67 -6.79
N LEU A 249 -14.74 -0.61 -6.56
CA LEU A 249 -15.75 -1.65 -6.36
C LEU A 249 -16.69 -1.30 -5.18
N GLY A 250 -16.13 -0.84 -4.06
CA GLY A 250 -16.89 -0.41 -2.88
C GLY A 250 -17.62 0.94 -3.03
N ASP A 251 -17.42 1.65 -4.14
CA ASP A 251 -18.02 2.96 -4.42
C ASP A 251 -18.78 2.94 -5.75
N GLY A 252 -19.51 1.85 -6.00
CA GLY A 252 -20.42 1.72 -7.15
C GLY A 252 -19.72 1.78 -8.51
N GLY A 253 -18.48 1.30 -8.58
CA GLY A 253 -17.70 1.26 -9.82
C GLY A 253 -17.00 2.56 -10.19
N VAL A 254 -17.09 3.59 -9.34
CA VAL A 254 -16.45 4.88 -9.62
C VAL A 254 -14.94 4.79 -9.36
N GLY A 255 -14.11 4.87 -10.39
CA GLY A 255 -12.65 4.90 -10.29
C GLY A 255 -12.08 6.28 -9.98
N ALA A 256 -11.04 6.32 -9.14
CA ALA A 256 -10.18 7.50 -8.94
C ALA A 256 -8.85 7.09 -8.26
N ALA A 257 -7.79 7.87 -8.49
CA ALA A 257 -6.50 7.65 -7.85
C ALA A 257 -6.55 7.92 -6.34
N LEU A 258 -5.74 7.18 -5.58
CA LEU A 258 -5.54 7.42 -4.14
C LEU A 258 -4.88 8.78 -3.88
N ARG A 259 -5.29 9.42 -2.78
CA ARG A 259 -4.71 10.67 -2.29
C ARG A 259 -3.88 10.43 -1.03
N LEU A 260 -2.72 11.09 -0.98
CA LEU A 260 -1.79 11.03 0.15
C LEU A 260 -1.69 12.36 0.91
N THR A 261 -2.23 13.42 0.31
CA THR A 261 -2.33 14.78 0.85
C THR A 261 -3.77 15.27 0.73
N PRO A 262 -4.27 16.10 1.67
CA PRO A 262 -5.59 16.70 1.55
C PRO A 262 -5.70 17.56 0.29
N GLY A 263 -6.90 17.66 -0.28
CA GLY A 263 -7.16 18.45 -1.48
C GLY A 263 -8.42 17.99 -2.22
N PRO A 264 -8.80 18.69 -3.29
CA PRO A 264 -9.95 18.30 -4.10
C PRO A 264 -9.76 16.90 -4.67
N ALA A 265 -10.86 16.14 -4.78
CA ALA A 265 -10.81 14.83 -5.38
C ALA A 265 -10.36 14.91 -6.84
N GLY A 266 -9.47 13.99 -7.25
CA GLY A 266 -9.08 13.84 -8.64
C GLY A 266 -10.27 13.43 -9.52
N ALA A 267 -10.06 13.42 -10.83
CA ALA A 267 -11.08 13.04 -11.81
C ALA A 267 -11.66 11.65 -11.49
N ARG A 268 -12.97 11.61 -11.23
CA ARG A 268 -13.74 10.40 -10.99
C ARG A 268 -14.31 9.91 -12.31
N ARG A 269 -14.26 8.60 -12.57
CA ARG A 269 -14.75 7.99 -13.82
C ARG A 269 -15.52 6.72 -13.52
N GLN A 270 -16.58 6.42 -14.26
CA GLN A 270 -17.25 5.13 -14.16
C GLN A 270 -16.34 4.06 -14.78
N ALA A 271 -16.04 2.99 -14.04
CA ALA A 271 -15.17 1.90 -14.48
C ALA A 271 -15.89 0.54 -14.60
N PHE A 272 -16.94 0.33 -13.80
CA PHE A 272 -17.83 -0.83 -13.75
C PHE A 272 -19.28 -0.37 -13.69
#